data_AF-A0A2S1QAT0-F1
#
_entry.id   AF-A0A2S1QAT0-F1
#
_cell.length_a   1.000
_cell.length_b   1.000
_cell.length_c   1.000
_cell.angle_alpha   90.00
_cell.angle_beta   90.00
_cell.angle_gamma   90.00
#
_symmetry.space_group_name_H-M   'P 1'
#
loop_
_entity.id
_entity.type
_entity.pdbx_description
1 polymer ?
#
loop_
_entity_poly.entity_id
_entity_poly.type
_entity_poly.pdbx_seq_one_letter_code
_entity_poly.pdbx_strand_id
1 'polypeptide(L)'
;MKTIKKLFAVALIAALFTSCYTEEIVVVDPYVEVDNGPSLNQVLSQYEIFYVDIDASSGNLTVPFLQKAFTVSFRNGTIFANNNLSGLGQNGGGFGIDVGAYDTFGYELDAYHDLDGDYSFDVRVLSGNEIELFHPSTGAVYILVGYQRSTFDYDLVFYNNIHYFLQEFEAWEKIYTSEEGEINPFDNENFLQFLPAGQSGNFRSSEDGNGTSVNNIFWDYDGIYDVNDVPGDFYLKTLTLDYNFPDNEFFDLTVIDDETIELFQVNTGTTYQFRGRGYIQFRTATDGKSKNAPKLRKKTADIKAEIKALTEKKAAALKK
;
A
#
# COMPACT_ATOMS: atom_id res chain seq x y z
N MET A 1 -7.44 -31.51 -98.98
CA MET A 1 -7.17 -32.37 -97.79
C MET A 1 -5.71 -32.32 -97.28
N LYS A 2 -4.68 -32.08 -98.11
CA LYS A 2 -3.27 -32.08 -97.64
C LYS A 2 -2.86 -30.82 -96.86
N THR A 3 -3.47 -29.66 -97.11
CA THR A 3 -3.16 -28.37 -96.45
C THR A 3 -3.79 -28.23 -95.07
N ILE A 4 -5.04 -28.69 -94.91
CA ILE A 4 -5.74 -28.70 -93.61
C ILE A 4 -5.04 -29.61 -92.60
N LYS A 5 -4.53 -30.78 -93.04
CA LYS A 5 -3.73 -31.67 -92.19
C LYS A 5 -2.42 -31.06 -91.73
N LYS A 6 -1.79 -30.21 -92.56
CA LYS A 6 -0.56 -29.49 -92.18
C LYS A 6 -0.84 -28.35 -91.20
N LEU A 7 -1.96 -27.62 -91.36
CA LEU A 7 -2.39 -26.60 -90.40
C LEU A 7 -2.70 -27.21 -89.03
N PHE A 8 -3.35 -28.37 -89.01
CA PHE A 8 -3.68 -29.06 -87.76
C PHE A 8 -2.43 -29.58 -87.03
N ALA A 9 -1.43 -30.07 -87.78
CA ALA A 9 -0.16 -30.51 -87.19
C ALA A 9 0.65 -29.35 -86.59
N VAL A 10 0.64 -28.18 -87.23
CA VAL A 10 1.32 -26.97 -86.70
C VAL A 10 0.60 -26.42 -85.47
N ALA A 11 -0.74 -26.44 -85.45
CA ALA A 11 -1.53 -26.03 -84.29
C ALA A 11 -1.34 -26.96 -83.08
N LEU A 12 -1.19 -28.28 -83.32
CA LEU A 12 -0.99 -29.26 -82.26
C LEU A 12 0.40 -29.12 -81.61
N ILE A 13 1.43 -28.79 -82.39
CA ILE A 13 2.79 -28.55 -81.86
C ILE A 13 2.83 -27.22 -81.08
N ALA A 14 2.11 -26.18 -81.53
CA ALA A 14 2.04 -24.90 -80.81
C ALA A 14 1.33 -25.00 -79.46
N ALA A 15 0.35 -25.91 -79.30
CA ALA A 15 -0.32 -26.13 -78.02
C ALA A 15 0.57 -26.84 -76.98
N LEU A 16 1.55 -27.63 -77.42
CA LEU A 16 2.45 -28.40 -76.55
C LEU A 16 3.60 -27.57 -75.95
N PHE A 17 3.79 -26.32 -76.39
CA PHE A 17 4.79 -25.38 -75.83
C PHE A 17 4.16 -24.30 -74.94
N THR A 18 2.93 -24.51 -74.46
CA THR A 18 2.39 -23.68 -73.37
C THR A 18 3.06 -24.11 -72.07
N SER A 19 4.18 -23.47 -71.74
CA SER A 19 4.76 -23.57 -70.40
C SER A 19 3.70 -23.13 -69.40
N CYS A 20 3.37 -23.96 -68.42
CA CYS A 20 2.70 -23.47 -67.21
C CYS A 20 3.62 -22.42 -66.60
N TYR A 21 3.30 -21.14 -66.79
CA TYR A 21 3.87 -20.10 -65.96
C TYR A 21 3.23 -20.28 -64.59
N THR A 22 3.96 -20.90 -63.66
CA THR A 22 3.62 -20.78 -62.26
C THR A 22 4.07 -19.39 -61.85
N GLU A 23 3.12 -18.45 -61.75
CA GLU A 23 3.36 -17.33 -60.86
C GLU A 23 3.56 -17.95 -59.48
N GLU A 24 4.81 -17.96 -59.03
CA GLU A 24 5.11 -18.14 -57.63
C GLU A 24 4.48 -16.92 -56.95
N ILE A 25 3.21 -17.07 -56.57
CA ILE A 25 2.63 -16.25 -55.53
C ILE A 25 3.55 -16.53 -54.36
N VAL A 26 4.48 -15.61 -54.11
CA VAL A 26 5.07 -15.47 -52.78
C VAL A 26 3.86 -15.27 -51.91
N VAL A 27 3.39 -16.36 -51.29
CA VAL A 27 2.59 -16.27 -50.09
C VAL A 27 3.57 -15.62 -49.13
N VAL A 28 3.57 -14.28 -49.13
CA VAL A 28 3.99 -13.54 -47.95
C VAL A 28 3.07 -14.13 -46.91
N ASP A 29 3.63 -15.00 -46.08
CA ASP A 29 2.96 -15.56 -44.92
C ASP A 29 2.14 -14.41 -44.36
N PRO A 30 0.79 -14.51 -44.28
CA PRO A 30 0.00 -13.40 -43.78
C PRO A 30 0.69 -12.97 -42.50
N TYR A 31 1.10 -11.71 -42.41
CA TYR A 31 1.80 -11.19 -41.24
C TYR A 31 0.96 -11.59 -40.04
N VAL A 32 1.36 -12.66 -39.38
CA VAL A 32 0.72 -13.09 -38.15
C VAL A 32 1.21 -12.01 -37.22
N GLU A 33 0.34 -11.04 -36.91
CA GLU A 33 0.53 -10.27 -35.69
C GLU A 33 0.70 -11.32 -34.61
N VAL A 34 1.95 -11.55 -34.21
CA VAL A 34 2.23 -12.23 -32.95
C VAL A 34 1.58 -11.30 -31.96
N ASP A 35 0.43 -11.71 -31.45
CA ASP A 35 -0.19 -11.05 -30.31
C ASP A 35 0.81 -11.19 -29.17
N ASN A 36 1.69 -10.20 -29.04
CA ASN A 36 2.74 -10.13 -28.02
C ASN A 36 2.13 -9.82 -26.64
N GLY A 37 0.80 -9.89 -26.53
CA GLY A 37 0.06 -9.41 -25.38
C GLY A 37 0.14 -7.88 -25.26
N PRO A 38 -0.48 -7.32 -24.22
CA PRO A 38 -0.32 -5.92 -23.89
C PRO A 38 1.14 -5.62 -23.50
N SER A 39 1.62 -4.43 -23.85
CA SER A 39 2.87 -3.89 -23.27
C SER A 39 2.70 -3.63 -21.78
N LEU A 40 3.79 -3.59 -21.02
CA LEU A 40 3.71 -3.28 -19.59
C LEU A 40 3.06 -1.91 -19.33
N ASN A 41 3.35 -0.89 -20.14
CA ASN A 41 2.69 0.40 -19.99
C ASN A 41 1.16 0.30 -20.21
N GLN A 42 0.70 -0.56 -21.13
CA GLN A 42 -0.73 -0.84 -21.29
C GLN A 42 -1.30 -1.54 -20.06
N VAL A 43 -0.59 -2.52 -19.48
CA VAL A 43 -0.99 -3.20 -18.23
C VAL A 43 -1.09 -2.20 -17.07
N LEU A 44 -0.07 -1.38 -16.86
CA LEU A 44 -0.06 -0.35 -15.81
C LEU A 44 -1.16 0.70 -16.01
N SER A 45 -1.48 1.03 -17.26
CA SER A 45 -2.54 2.00 -17.60
C SER A 45 -3.97 1.42 -17.52
N GLN A 46 -4.15 0.11 -17.32
CA GLN A 46 -5.48 -0.49 -17.15
C GLN A 46 -6.16 -0.07 -15.85
N TYR A 47 -5.37 0.25 -14.82
CA TYR A 47 -5.85 0.65 -13.51
C TYR A 47 -5.33 2.03 -13.15
N GLU A 48 -6.16 2.79 -12.45
CA GLU A 48 -5.80 4.15 -12.04
C GLU A 48 -4.83 4.14 -10.86
N ILE A 49 -4.99 3.17 -9.96
CA ILE A 49 -4.19 3.01 -8.74
C ILE A 49 -3.89 1.53 -8.53
N PHE A 50 -2.78 1.26 -7.86
CA PHE A 50 -2.38 -0.07 -7.42
C PHE A 50 -2.18 -0.04 -5.91
N TYR A 51 -2.94 -0.85 -5.18
CA TYR A 51 -2.71 -1.12 -3.76
C TYR A 51 -1.44 -1.96 -3.60
N VAL A 52 -0.56 -1.56 -2.69
CA VAL A 52 0.66 -2.31 -2.37
C VAL A 52 0.35 -3.27 -1.23
N ASP A 53 0.20 -4.55 -1.56
CA ASP A 53 -0.10 -5.62 -0.60
C ASP A 53 1.18 -6.13 0.05
N ILE A 54 1.54 -5.53 1.19
CA ILE A 54 2.74 -5.91 1.95
C ILE A 54 2.61 -7.32 2.56
N ASP A 55 1.38 -7.76 2.88
CA ASP A 55 1.16 -9.08 3.46
C ASP A 55 1.43 -10.20 2.43
N ALA A 56 1.04 -9.97 1.16
CA ALA A 56 1.35 -10.85 0.03
C ALA A 56 2.79 -10.70 -0.51
N SER A 57 3.46 -9.57 -0.25
CA SER A 57 4.83 -9.28 -0.70
C SER A 57 5.90 -10.09 0.07
N SER A 58 7.12 -10.20 -0.46
CA SER A 58 8.20 -10.96 0.20
C SER A 58 9.60 -10.44 -0.14
N GLY A 59 10.64 -11.03 0.45
CA GLY A 59 12.04 -10.64 0.25
C GLY A 59 12.75 -10.25 1.55
N ASN A 60 14.06 -10.40 1.58
CA ASN A 60 14.88 -10.12 2.77
C ASN A 60 15.26 -8.65 2.90
N LEU A 61 15.30 -7.95 1.77
CA LEU A 61 15.58 -6.52 1.65
C LEU A 61 14.37 -5.87 1.00
N THR A 62 14.17 -4.58 1.28
CA THR A 62 13.01 -3.83 0.84
C THR A 62 13.40 -2.76 -0.18
N VAL A 63 12.47 -2.42 -1.06
CA VAL A 63 12.53 -1.19 -1.86
C VAL A 63 11.75 -0.12 -1.09
N PRO A 64 12.43 0.90 -0.52
CA PRO A 64 11.83 1.82 0.44
C PRO A 64 10.55 2.51 -0.02
N PHE A 65 10.47 2.99 -1.27
CA PHE A 65 9.27 3.73 -1.71
C PHE A 65 8.04 2.82 -1.79
N LEU A 66 8.18 1.60 -2.32
CA LEU A 66 7.10 0.61 -2.34
C LEU A 66 6.76 0.14 -0.92
N GLN A 67 7.76 -0.05 -0.06
CA GLN A 67 7.54 -0.45 1.34
C GLN A 67 6.79 0.60 2.17
N LYS A 68 6.89 1.88 1.80
CA LYS A 68 6.16 2.99 2.45
C LYS A 68 4.76 3.16 1.89
N ALA A 69 4.58 3.00 0.59
CA ALA A 69 3.34 3.32 -0.11
C ALA A 69 2.19 2.38 0.30
N PHE A 70 1.00 2.94 0.51
CA PHE A 70 -0.27 2.21 0.56
C PHE A 70 -0.81 1.96 -0.85
N THR A 71 -0.70 2.97 -1.71
CA THR A 71 -1.00 2.83 -3.14
C THR A 71 0.06 3.52 -3.97
N VAL A 72 0.28 3.02 -5.18
CA VAL A 72 1.07 3.68 -6.24
C VAL A 72 0.24 3.87 -7.50
N SER A 73 0.62 4.81 -8.35
CA SER A 73 -0.04 5.04 -9.64
C SER A 73 0.99 5.38 -10.70
N PHE A 74 0.83 4.80 -11.88
CA PHE A 74 1.73 4.98 -13.01
C PHE A 74 0.98 5.75 -14.10
N ARG A 75 1.35 7.01 -14.33
CA ARG A 75 0.62 7.89 -15.25
C ARG A 75 1.55 8.76 -16.05
N ASN A 76 1.49 8.63 -17.39
CA ASN A 76 2.22 9.48 -18.32
C ASN A 76 3.73 9.59 -18.01
N GLY A 77 4.35 8.50 -17.54
CA GLY A 77 5.76 8.47 -17.14
C GLY A 77 6.05 9.00 -15.72
N THR A 78 5.05 9.39 -14.95
CA THR A 78 5.18 9.82 -13.55
C THR A 78 4.65 8.74 -12.60
N ILE A 79 5.37 8.52 -11.49
CA ILE A 79 4.93 7.69 -10.36
C ILE A 79 4.29 8.61 -9.32
N PHE A 80 3.09 8.28 -8.90
CA PHE A 80 2.43 8.88 -7.74
C PHE A 80 2.33 7.84 -6.62
N ALA A 81 2.41 8.28 -5.36
CA ALA A 81 2.25 7.40 -4.21
C ALA A 81 1.46 8.04 -3.07
N ASN A 82 0.69 7.22 -2.35
CA ASN A 82 0.12 7.58 -1.05
C ASN A 82 0.93 6.90 0.05
N ASN A 83 1.82 7.64 0.71
CA ASN A 83 2.71 7.13 1.78
C ASN A 83 2.14 7.34 3.20
N ASN A 84 1.02 8.05 3.28
CA ASN A 84 0.25 8.32 4.49
C ASN A 84 -1.18 7.85 4.26
N LEU A 85 -1.84 7.43 5.33
CA LEU A 85 -3.29 7.16 5.35
C LEU A 85 -4.08 8.46 5.49
N SER A 86 -3.54 9.45 6.21
CA SER A 86 -4.16 10.77 6.25
C SER A 86 -4.14 11.43 4.86
N GLY A 87 -5.30 11.93 4.42
CA GLY A 87 -5.50 12.44 3.06
C GLY A 87 -5.52 11.38 1.94
N LEU A 88 -5.54 10.08 2.28
CA LEU A 88 -5.71 9.01 1.30
C LEU A 88 -7.04 9.20 0.55
N GLY A 89 -7.03 9.00 -0.78
CA GLY A 89 -8.20 9.24 -1.64
C GLY A 89 -8.43 10.72 -2.01
N GLN A 90 -7.85 11.66 -1.27
CA GLN A 90 -7.94 13.11 -1.56
C GLN A 90 -6.67 13.64 -2.25
N ASN A 91 -5.50 13.25 -1.75
CA ASN A 91 -4.21 13.72 -2.25
C ASN A 91 -4.01 13.40 -3.73
N GLY A 92 -3.70 14.43 -4.53
CA GLY A 92 -3.57 14.32 -5.99
C GLY A 92 -4.84 13.80 -6.68
N GLY A 93 -6.01 14.00 -6.07
CA GLY A 93 -7.27 13.42 -6.52
C GLY A 93 -7.37 11.92 -6.25
N GLY A 94 -6.62 11.37 -5.30
CA GLY A 94 -6.61 9.95 -4.97
C GLY A 94 -5.50 9.13 -5.62
N PHE A 95 -4.76 9.71 -6.59
CA PHE A 95 -3.53 9.09 -7.13
C PHE A 95 -2.35 9.16 -6.15
N GLY A 96 -2.44 10.04 -5.15
CA GLY A 96 -1.32 10.38 -4.29
C GLY A 96 -0.49 11.50 -4.87
N ILE A 97 0.70 11.67 -4.33
CA ILE A 97 1.58 12.78 -4.65
C ILE A 97 2.71 12.30 -5.57
N ASP A 98 3.24 13.21 -6.40
CA ASP A 98 4.38 12.92 -7.26
C ASP A 98 5.59 12.50 -6.40
N VAL A 99 6.22 11.39 -6.80
CA VAL A 99 7.39 10.80 -6.17
C VAL A 99 8.50 10.43 -7.16
N GLY A 100 8.34 10.77 -8.44
CA GLY A 100 9.35 10.52 -9.46
C GLY A 100 8.80 10.04 -10.80
N ALA A 101 9.65 9.40 -11.59
CA ALA A 101 9.34 8.97 -12.96
C ALA A 101 9.42 7.46 -13.13
N TYR A 102 8.77 6.93 -14.17
CA TYR A 102 8.97 5.55 -14.61
C TYR A 102 9.09 5.45 -16.13
N ASP A 103 9.78 4.41 -16.58
CA ASP A 103 9.75 3.94 -17.95
C ASP A 103 9.52 2.41 -17.97
N THR A 104 9.12 1.89 -19.12
CA THR A 104 8.90 0.46 -19.29
C THR A 104 9.58 -0.04 -20.55
N PHE A 105 10.34 -1.13 -20.45
CA PHE A 105 10.92 -1.82 -21.61
C PHE A 105 10.61 -3.31 -21.55
N GLY A 106 9.78 -3.80 -22.47
CA GLY A 106 9.24 -5.16 -22.37
C GLY A 106 8.38 -5.30 -21.11
N TYR A 107 8.78 -6.20 -20.21
CA TYR A 107 8.17 -6.40 -18.88
C TYR A 107 9.12 -5.95 -17.76
N GLU A 108 10.04 -5.04 -18.07
CA GLU A 108 10.87 -4.35 -17.08
C GLU A 108 10.27 -2.98 -16.76
N LEU A 109 10.12 -2.68 -15.47
CA LEU A 109 9.71 -1.38 -14.95
C LEU A 109 10.93 -0.69 -14.33
N ASP A 110 11.36 0.41 -14.94
CA ASP A 110 12.38 1.28 -14.36
C ASP A 110 11.67 2.41 -13.60
N ALA A 111 11.96 2.53 -12.31
CA ALA A 111 11.43 3.56 -11.43
C ALA A 111 12.57 4.46 -10.95
N TYR A 112 12.47 5.76 -11.25
CA TYR A 112 13.40 6.80 -10.83
C TYR A 112 12.73 7.60 -9.69
N HIS A 113 12.93 7.16 -8.44
CA HIS A 113 12.30 7.80 -7.29
C HIS A 113 13.13 9.02 -6.84
N ASP A 114 12.47 10.15 -6.61
CA ASP A 114 13.14 11.44 -6.31
C ASP A 114 14.09 11.41 -5.11
N LEU A 115 13.95 10.40 -4.23
CA LEU A 115 14.65 10.30 -2.94
C LEU A 115 15.28 8.97 -2.63
N ASP A 116 14.61 7.90 -3.00
CA ASP A 116 14.96 6.56 -2.54
C ASP A 116 15.94 5.93 -3.54
N GLY A 117 16.09 6.53 -4.73
CA GLY A 117 16.98 6.11 -5.80
C GLY A 117 16.24 5.44 -6.93
N ASP A 118 17.02 4.80 -7.79
CA ASP A 118 16.53 4.16 -9.00
C ASP A 118 16.43 2.65 -8.79
N TYR A 119 15.35 2.06 -9.32
CA TYR A 119 15.02 0.65 -9.17
C TYR A 119 14.51 0.08 -10.48
N SER A 120 15.00 -1.11 -10.84
CA SER A 120 14.54 -1.85 -12.03
C SER A 120 13.87 -3.16 -11.60
N PHE A 121 12.64 -3.39 -12.04
CA PHE A 121 11.84 -4.55 -11.65
C PHE A 121 11.49 -5.41 -12.86
N ASP A 122 11.64 -6.72 -12.71
CA ASP A 122 10.97 -7.69 -13.57
C ASP A 122 9.50 -7.74 -13.17
N VAL A 123 8.59 -7.54 -14.13
CA VAL A 123 7.14 -7.53 -13.89
C VAL A 123 6.50 -8.80 -14.41
N ARG A 124 5.65 -9.40 -13.57
CA ARG A 124 4.82 -10.55 -13.96
C ARG A 124 3.35 -10.27 -13.68
N VAL A 125 2.51 -10.48 -14.68
CA VAL A 125 1.05 -10.41 -14.51
C VAL A 125 0.59 -11.72 -13.86
N LEU A 126 0.02 -11.62 -12.67
CA LEU A 126 -0.49 -12.77 -11.91
C LEU A 126 -1.95 -13.05 -12.25
N SER A 127 -2.74 -12.00 -12.41
CA SER A 127 -4.16 -12.08 -12.76
C SER A 127 -4.62 -10.81 -13.49
N GLY A 128 -5.93 -10.70 -13.77
CA GLY A 128 -6.48 -9.56 -14.51
C GLY A 128 -6.24 -8.19 -13.86
N ASN A 129 -6.05 -8.14 -12.54
CA ASN A 129 -5.76 -6.90 -11.81
C ASN A 129 -4.58 -7.03 -10.84
N GLU A 130 -3.76 -8.08 -10.95
CA GLU A 130 -2.67 -8.31 -10.00
C GLU A 130 -1.35 -8.49 -10.75
N ILE A 131 -0.34 -7.74 -10.32
CA ILE A 131 1.02 -7.83 -10.85
C ILE A 131 2.02 -8.04 -9.71
N GLU A 132 3.10 -8.72 -10.04
CA GLU A 132 4.27 -8.91 -9.20
C GLU A 132 5.40 -8.04 -9.74
N LEU A 133 6.03 -7.24 -8.86
CA LEU A 133 7.28 -6.56 -9.14
C LEU A 133 8.42 -7.29 -8.41
N PHE A 134 9.29 -7.95 -9.15
CA PHE A 134 10.50 -8.57 -8.60
C PHE A 134 11.70 -7.65 -8.84
N HIS A 135 12.42 -7.26 -7.78
CA HIS A 135 13.64 -6.47 -7.88
C HIS A 135 14.87 -7.38 -7.78
N PRO A 136 15.57 -7.70 -8.89
CA PRO A 136 16.58 -8.76 -8.91
C PRO A 136 17.77 -8.50 -7.97
N SER A 137 18.13 -7.23 -7.77
CA SER A 137 19.32 -6.87 -6.97
C SER A 137 19.12 -7.07 -5.46
N THR A 138 17.88 -6.97 -4.98
CA THR A 138 17.56 -7.16 -3.54
C THR A 138 16.82 -8.45 -3.27
N GLY A 139 16.25 -9.08 -4.30
CA GLY A 139 15.32 -10.20 -4.19
C GLY A 139 13.97 -9.79 -3.59
N ALA A 140 13.64 -8.49 -3.56
CA ALA A 140 12.35 -8.01 -3.09
C ALA A 140 11.25 -8.36 -4.11
N VAL A 141 10.09 -8.75 -3.60
CA VAL A 141 8.90 -9.07 -4.38
C VAL A 141 7.74 -8.25 -3.83
N TYR A 142 7.14 -7.41 -4.66
CA TYR A 142 5.94 -6.64 -4.31
C TYR A 142 4.73 -7.11 -5.10
N ILE A 143 3.64 -7.37 -4.39
CA ILE A 143 2.35 -7.67 -5.01
C ILE A 143 1.52 -6.39 -5.07
N LEU A 144 1.11 -6.03 -6.28
CA LEU A 144 0.31 -4.84 -6.56
C LEU A 144 -1.05 -5.25 -7.11
N VAL A 145 -2.11 -4.75 -6.50
CA VAL A 145 -3.50 -5.02 -6.89
C VAL A 145 -4.12 -3.76 -7.46
N GLY A 146 -4.49 -3.78 -8.73
CA GLY A 146 -5.03 -2.68 -9.51
C GLY A 146 -6.52 -2.44 -9.25
N TYR A 147 -6.87 -1.15 -9.14
CA TYR A 147 -8.23 -0.66 -8.94
C TYR A 147 -8.50 0.61 -9.75
N GLN A 148 -9.79 0.85 -10.02
CA GLN A 148 -10.28 2.18 -10.40
C GLN A 148 -10.54 2.97 -9.13
N ARG A 149 -10.20 4.27 -9.10
CA ARG A 149 -10.38 5.08 -7.87
C ARG A 149 -11.83 5.16 -7.44
N SER A 150 -12.75 5.18 -8.41
CA SER A 150 -14.20 5.25 -8.16
C SER A 150 -14.78 4.01 -7.46
N THR A 151 -14.06 2.88 -7.47
CA THR A 151 -14.50 1.62 -6.85
C THR A 151 -13.55 1.14 -5.76
N PHE A 152 -12.52 1.93 -5.44
CA PHE A 152 -11.54 1.55 -4.44
C PHE A 152 -12.03 1.94 -3.06
N ASP A 153 -11.92 0.99 -2.14
CA ASP A 153 -12.36 1.15 -0.76
C ASP A 153 -11.22 1.74 0.08
N TYR A 154 -11.14 3.07 0.11
CA TYR A 154 -10.12 3.79 0.86
C TYR A 154 -10.26 3.59 2.37
N ASP A 155 -11.48 3.46 2.88
CA ASP A 155 -11.77 3.24 4.29
C ASP A 155 -11.25 1.86 4.72
N LEU A 156 -11.49 0.82 3.91
CA LEU A 156 -10.96 -0.51 4.20
C LEU A 156 -9.43 -0.53 4.28
N VAL A 157 -8.72 0.23 3.41
CA VAL A 157 -7.26 0.36 3.51
C VAL A 157 -6.86 0.96 4.84
N PHE A 158 -7.56 2.00 5.28
CA PHE A 158 -7.32 2.66 6.55
C PHE A 158 -7.44 1.68 7.72
N TYR A 159 -8.55 0.96 7.78
CA TYR A 159 -8.83 0.02 8.86
C TYR A 159 -7.89 -1.19 8.86
N ASN A 160 -7.53 -1.72 7.68
CA ASN A 160 -6.54 -2.80 7.58
C ASN A 160 -5.12 -2.36 7.97
N ASN A 161 -4.86 -1.05 7.95
CA ASN A 161 -3.55 -0.46 8.24
C ASN A 161 -3.59 0.47 9.46
N ILE A 162 -4.56 0.28 10.37
CA ILE A 162 -4.87 1.21 11.47
C ILE A 162 -3.68 1.50 12.39
N HIS A 163 -2.80 0.51 12.63
CA HIS A 163 -1.55 0.72 13.37
C HIS A 163 -0.70 1.84 12.76
N TYR A 164 -0.63 1.89 11.44
CA TYR A 164 0.10 2.93 10.74
C TYR A 164 -0.58 4.28 10.84
N PHE A 165 -1.91 4.32 10.79
CA PHE A 165 -2.66 5.57 10.95
C PHE A 165 -2.41 6.20 12.32
N LEU A 166 -2.52 5.40 13.38
CA LEU A 166 -2.28 5.83 14.76
C LEU A 166 -0.86 6.38 14.97
N GLN A 167 0.10 6.01 14.11
CA GLN A 167 1.49 6.45 14.13
C GLN A 167 1.80 7.65 13.21
N GLU A 168 0.81 8.21 12.50
CA GLU A 168 1.02 9.38 11.63
C GLU A 168 1.00 10.71 12.37
N PHE A 169 0.76 10.68 13.68
CA PHE A 169 0.76 11.85 14.54
C PHE A 169 1.71 11.62 15.71
N GLU A 170 2.45 12.66 16.08
CA GLU A 170 3.34 12.61 17.24
C GLU A 170 2.56 12.42 18.56
N ALA A 171 1.31 12.91 18.64
CA ALA A 171 0.40 12.67 19.75
C ALA A 171 -1.07 12.74 19.29
N TRP A 172 -1.95 12.14 20.06
CA TRP A 172 -3.40 12.20 19.93
C TRP A 172 -3.95 12.95 21.13
N GLU A 173 -4.58 14.11 20.92
CA GLU A 173 -5.11 14.97 21.97
C GLU A 173 -6.63 14.76 22.13
N LYS A 174 -7.08 14.52 23.36
CA LYS A 174 -8.50 14.38 23.69
C LYS A 174 -9.22 15.69 23.44
N ILE A 175 -10.25 15.68 22.60
CA ILE A 175 -11.08 16.85 22.29
C ILE A 175 -12.50 16.73 22.82
N TYR A 176 -12.89 15.55 23.28
CA TYR A 176 -14.23 15.25 23.78
C TYR A 176 -14.21 14.06 24.73
N THR A 177 -15.06 14.14 25.75
CA THR A 177 -15.47 13.05 26.64
C THR A 177 -17.00 13.15 26.78
N SER A 178 -17.72 12.03 26.66
CA SER A 178 -19.18 12.02 26.82
C SER A 178 -19.63 12.38 28.24
N GLU A 179 -20.85 12.89 28.36
CA GLU A 179 -21.49 13.11 29.68
C GLU A 179 -21.99 11.78 30.27
N GLU A 180 -22.28 10.81 29.41
CA GLU A 180 -22.60 9.44 29.79
C GLU A 180 -21.35 8.63 30.11
N GLY A 181 -21.51 7.66 31.01
CA GLY A 181 -20.47 6.73 31.42
C GLY A 181 -20.12 6.84 32.91
N GLU A 182 -19.44 5.82 33.44
CA GLU A 182 -18.91 5.85 34.81
C GLU A 182 -17.55 6.56 34.85
N ILE A 183 -17.37 7.43 35.85
CA ILE A 183 -16.09 8.14 36.07
C ILE A 183 -14.99 7.11 36.34
N ASN A 184 -13.86 7.26 35.65
CA ASN A 184 -12.74 6.35 35.73
C ASN A 184 -11.39 7.10 35.56
N PRO A 185 -10.24 6.50 35.93
CA PRO A 185 -8.95 7.19 35.89
C PRO A 185 -8.55 7.71 34.50
N PHE A 186 -8.92 6.99 33.42
CA PHE A 186 -8.61 7.39 32.05
C PHE A 186 -9.27 8.72 31.65
N ASP A 187 -10.31 9.16 32.37
CA ASP A 187 -10.92 10.49 32.19
C ASP A 187 -9.90 11.63 32.36
N ASN A 188 -8.81 11.41 33.09
CA ASN A 188 -7.75 12.42 33.28
C ASN A 188 -6.70 12.41 32.17
N GLU A 189 -6.62 11.36 31.36
CA GLU A 189 -5.61 11.23 30.30
C GLU A 189 -6.04 12.03 29.06
N ASN A 190 -5.26 13.05 28.71
CA ASN A 190 -5.59 13.97 27.62
C ASN A 190 -4.74 13.76 26.38
N PHE A 191 -3.63 13.02 26.47
CA PHE A 191 -2.81 12.70 25.31
C PHE A 191 -2.47 11.21 25.25
N LEU A 192 -2.53 10.64 24.04
CA LEU A 192 -2.04 9.30 23.74
C LEU A 192 -0.94 9.37 22.67
N GLN A 193 -0.01 8.43 22.70
CA GLN A 193 0.98 8.24 21.64
C GLN A 193 1.12 6.75 21.32
N PHE A 194 0.99 6.44 20.02
CA PHE A 194 1.15 5.09 19.49
C PHE A 194 2.46 5.02 18.71
N LEU A 195 3.30 4.06 19.08
CA LEU A 195 4.61 3.86 18.49
C LEU A 195 4.64 2.52 17.74
N PRO A 196 5.58 2.33 16.79
CA PRO A 196 5.86 1.00 16.26
C PRO A 196 6.24 0.03 17.39
N ALA A 197 5.81 -1.22 17.28
CA ALA A 197 6.26 -2.26 18.21
C ALA A 197 7.80 -2.41 18.12
N GLY A 198 8.46 -2.41 19.26
CA GLY A 198 9.91 -2.39 19.38
C GLY A 198 10.39 -3.13 20.62
N GLN A 199 11.51 -2.72 21.21
CA GLN A 199 12.06 -3.40 22.39
C GLN A 199 11.57 -2.84 23.74
N SER A 200 10.96 -1.64 23.77
CA SER A 200 10.71 -0.85 24.99
C SER A 200 9.33 -0.20 24.98
N GLY A 201 8.27 -1.03 25.01
CA GLY A 201 6.87 -0.58 24.90
C GLY A 201 6.51 -0.06 23.51
N ASN A 202 5.23 0.23 23.29
CA ASN A 202 4.74 0.87 22.06
C ASN A 202 3.61 1.88 22.30
N PHE A 203 3.29 2.18 23.56
CA PHE A 203 2.21 3.09 23.96
C PHE A 203 2.68 4.04 25.06
N ARG A 204 2.18 5.28 25.02
CA ARG A 204 2.30 6.26 26.11
C ARG A 204 1.01 7.05 26.26
N SER A 205 0.75 7.54 27.47
CA SER A 205 -0.28 8.53 27.73
C SER A 205 0.13 9.57 28.77
N SER A 206 -0.62 10.66 28.82
CA SER A 206 -0.33 11.82 29.66
C SER A 206 -1.61 12.48 30.17
N GLU A 207 -1.54 12.97 31.41
CA GLU A 207 -2.57 13.78 32.06
C GLU A 207 -2.37 15.29 31.82
N ASP A 208 -1.33 15.69 31.09
CA ASP A 208 -1.06 17.09 30.78
C ASP A 208 -2.30 17.78 30.20
N GLY A 209 -2.49 19.06 30.52
CA GLY A 209 -3.67 19.79 30.06
C GLY A 209 -3.72 19.95 28.54
N ASN A 210 -4.94 19.95 27.99
CA ASN A 210 -5.17 20.27 26.57
C ASN A 210 -4.48 21.57 26.15
N GLY A 211 -3.97 21.59 24.92
CA GLY A 211 -3.19 22.69 24.36
C GLY A 211 -1.69 22.60 24.63
N THR A 212 -1.22 21.63 25.42
CA THR A 212 0.21 21.38 25.62
C THR A 212 0.93 21.15 24.28
N SER A 213 2.10 21.77 24.11
CA SER A 213 2.90 21.60 22.90
C SER A 213 3.39 20.16 22.82
N VAL A 214 3.31 19.54 21.64
CA VAL A 214 3.69 18.13 21.43
C VAL A 214 5.13 17.83 21.90
N ASN A 215 6.05 18.77 21.75
CA ASN A 215 7.44 18.61 22.21
C ASN A 215 7.62 18.70 23.73
N ASN A 216 6.59 19.14 24.46
CA ASN A 216 6.62 19.40 25.90
C ASN A 216 5.70 18.46 26.70
N ILE A 217 5.00 17.53 26.04
CA ILE A 217 4.14 16.56 26.72
C ILE A 217 5.00 15.70 27.66
N PHE A 218 4.62 15.66 28.92
CA PHE A 218 5.18 14.76 29.91
C PHE A 218 4.39 13.44 29.89
N TRP A 219 5.00 12.36 29.41
CA TRP A 219 4.35 11.05 29.35
C TRP A 219 4.33 10.39 30.73
N ASP A 220 3.20 10.50 31.43
CA ASP A 220 2.96 9.95 32.77
C ASP A 220 2.96 8.43 32.78
N TYR A 221 2.45 7.83 31.71
CA TYR A 221 2.30 6.40 31.59
C TYR A 221 2.90 5.86 30.30
N ASP A 222 3.38 4.62 30.38
CA ASP A 222 3.84 3.86 29.23
C ASP A 222 3.37 2.40 29.32
N GLY A 223 3.27 1.75 28.17
CA GLY A 223 2.76 0.39 28.11
C GLY A 223 2.81 -0.21 26.72
N ILE A 224 1.90 -1.15 26.50
CA ILE A 224 1.74 -1.87 25.23
C ILE A 224 0.33 -1.64 24.71
N TYR A 225 0.17 -1.20 23.47
CA TYR A 225 -1.13 -1.24 22.79
C TYR A 225 -1.20 -2.36 21.77
N ASP A 226 -2.41 -2.86 21.56
CA ASP A 226 -2.76 -3.75 20.46
C ASP A 226 -4.10 -3.36 19.86
N VAL A 227 -4.24 -3.55 18.54
CA VAL A 227 -5.49 -3.27 17.81
C VAL A 227 -5.95 -4.52 17.08
N ASN A 228 -7.16 -5.01 17.33
CA ASN A 228 -7.66 -6.25 16.73
C ASN A 228 -8.93 -6.01 15.90
N ASP A 229 -9.11 -6.83 14.87
CA ASP A 229 -10.31 -6.84 14.04
C ASP A 229 -11.52 -7.34 14.83
N VAL A 230 -12.68 -6.73 14.57
CA VAL A 230 -13.96 -7.26 15.04
C VAL A 230 -14.55 -8.20 13.98
N PRO A 231 -14.81 -9.48 14.29
CA PRO A 231 -15.35 -10.40 13.31
C PRO A 231 -16.69 -9.92 12.73
N GLY A 232 -16.75 -9.78 11.41
CA GLY A 232 -17.94 -9.35 10.70
C GLY A 232 -18.10 -7.84 10.57
N ASP A 233 -17.17 -7.03 11.11
CA ASP A 233 -17.15 -5.59 10.95
C ASP A 233 -15.76 -5.11 10.47
N PHE A 234 -15.72 -4.58 9.26
CA PHE A 234 -14.48 -4.08 8.66
C PHE A 234 -14.08 -2.70 9.17
N TYR A 235 -15.03 -1.94 9.72
CA TYR A 235 -14.91 -0.53 10.12
C TYR A 235 -14.99 -0.34 11.64
N LEU A 236 -14.83 -1.43 12.39
CA LEU A 236 -14.71 -1.43 13.83
C LEU A 236 -13.48 -2.23 14.24
N LYS A 237 -12.68 -1.66 15.13
CA LYS A 237 -11.54 -2.35 15.75
C LYS A 237 -11.70 -2.33 17.25
N THR A 238 -10.95 -3.20 17.92
CA THR A 238 -10.77 -3.14 19.37
C THR A 238 -9.37 -2.62 19.66
N LEU A 239 -9.23 -1.70 20.59
CA LEU A 239 -7.97 -1.16 21.08
C LEU A 239 -7.80 -1.57 22.54
N THR A 240 -6.70 -2.25 22.84
CA THR A 240 -6.29 -2.55 24.23
C THR A 240 -5.09 -1.70 24.57
N LEU A 241 -5.13 -1.00 25.71
CA LEU A 241 -3.99 -0.29 26.31
C LEU A 241 -3.57 -1.03 27.57
N ASP A 242 -2.44 -1.72 27.52
CA ASP A 242 -1.90 -2.55 28.61
C ASP A 242 -0.73 -1.82 29.30
N TYR A 243 -1.06 -1.02 30.31
CA TYR A 243 -0.13 -0.16 31.07
C TYR A 243 0.95 -0.96 31.79
N ASN A 244 2.14 -0.40 32.01
CA ASN A 244 3.18 -1.08 32.81
C ASN A 244 2.86 -1.21 34.33
N PHE A 245 1.62 -0.90 34.73
CA PHE A 245 1.01 -1.17 36.03
C PHE A 245 -0.10 -2.23 35.87
N PRO A 246 -0.62 -2.88 36.94
CA PRO A 246 -1.67 -3.90 36.85
C PRO A 246 -3.06 -3.38 36.47
N ASP A 247 -3.16 -2.52 35.46
CA ASP A 247 -4.39 -1.99 34.90
C ASP A 247 -4.32 -2.02 33.37
N ASN A 248 -5.47 -2.18 32.73
CA ASN A 248 -5.61 -2.15 31.29
C ASN A 248 -6.90 -1.47 30.89
N GLU A 249 -6.87 -0.81 29.74
CA GLU A 249 -8.04 -0.19 29.14
C GLU A 249 -8.42 -0.90 27.84
N PHE A 250 -9.72 -0.98 27.59
CA PHE A 250 -10.28 -1.66 26.43
C PHE A 250 -11.35 -0.79 25.76
N PHE A 251 -11.16 -0.54 24.47
CA PHE A 251 -12.01 0.34 23.69
C PHE A 251 -12.45 -0.33 22.40
N ASP A 252 -13.65 0.02 21.96
CA ASP A 252 -14.00 -0.01 20.54
C ASP A 252 -13.40 1.24 19.89
N LEU A 253 -12.66 1.06 18.79
CA LEU A 253 -11.97 2.10 18.03
C LEU A 253 -12.65 2.29 16.68
N THR A 254 -13.07 3.52 16.42
CA THR A 254 -13.58 3.98 15.13
C THR A 254 -12.85 5.23 14.66
N VAL A 255 -12.92 5.48 13.37
CA VAL A 255 -12.26 6.60 12.69
C VAL A 255 -13.34 7.56 12.24
N ILE A 256 -13.29 8.80 12.72
CA ILE A 256 -14.26 9.83 12.35
C ILE A 256 -13.82 10.48 11.04
N ASP A 257 -12.54 10.85 10.96
CA ASP A 257 -11.91 11.46 9.79
C ASP A 257 -10.40 11.17 9.79
N ASP A 258 -9.68 11.79 8.84
CA ASP A 258 -8.24 11.59 8.62
C ASP A 258 -7.33 12.20 9.70
N GLU A 259 -7.91 12.82 10.73
CA GLU A 259 -7.20 13.38 11.88
C GLU A 259 -7.89 13.04 13.23
N THR A 260 -9.03 12.37 13.24
CA THR A 260 -9.85 12.18 14.45
C THR A 260 -10.30 10.73 14.62
N ILE A 261 -10.04 10.17 15.80
CA ILE A 261 -10.52 8.85 16.22
C ILE A 261 -11.51 8.97 17.37
N GLU A 262 -12.37 7.97 17.49
CA GLU A 262 -13.26 7.78 18.62
C GLU A 262 -12.95 6.47 19.33
N LEU A 263 -12.92 6.54 20.65
CA LEU A 263 -12.65 5.43 21.56
C LEU A 263 -13.87 5.27 22.48
N PHE A 264 -14.62 4.20 22.30
CA PHE A 264 -15.73 3.85 23.20
C PHE A 264 -15.26 2.82 24.22
N GLN A 265 -15.25 3.20 25.50
CA GLN A 265 -14.79 2.34 26.58
C GLN A 265 -15.92 1.43 27.06
N VAL A 266 -15.82 0.14 26.72
CA VAL A 266 -16.93 -0.82 26.90
C VAL A 266 -17.33 -1.00 28.38
N ASN A 267 -16.38 -0.89 29.30
CA ASN A 267 -16.61 -1.14 30.73
C ASN A 267 -17.38 0.00 31.41
N THR A 268 -17.08 1.24 31.05
CA THR A 268 -17.64 2.45 31.69
C THR A 268 -18.80 3.02 30.89
N GLY A 269 -18.86 2.74 29.58
CA GLY A 269 -19.80 3.35 28.65
C GLY A 269 -19.42 4.77 28.23
N THR A 270 -18.18 5.21 28.52
CA THR A 270 -17.68 6.53 28.17
C THR A 270 -17.13 6.54 26.75
N THR A 271 -17.48 7.56 25.96
CA THR A 271 -16.90 7.82 24.64
C THR A 271 -15.91 8.98 24.71
N TYR A 272 -14.73 8.78 24.15
CA TYR A 272 -13.71 9.82 24.00
C TYR A 272 -13.43 10.05 22.53
N GLN A 273 -13.13 11.28 22.14
CA GLN A 273 -12.60 11.58 20.81
C GLN A 273 -11.23 12.22 20.94
N PHE A 274 -10.31 11.78 20.09
CA PHE A 274 -8.94 12.25 20.05
C PHE A 274 -8.61 12.76 18.65
N ARG A 275 -7.94 13.92 18.59
CA ARG A 275 -7.43 14.51 17.36
C ARG A 275 -5.91 14.42 17.28
N GLY A 276 -5.40 14.03 16.13
CA GLY A 276 -3.99 13.98 15.81
C GLY A 276 -3.30 15.34 15.91
N ARG A 277 -2.13 15.36 16.54
CA ARG A 277 -1.26 16.54 16.71
C ARG A 277 0.15 16.18 16.22
N GLY A 278 0.78 17.12 15.51
CA GLY A 278 2.12 16.91 14.95
C GLY A 278 2.10 15.87 13.83
N TYR A 279 1.34 16.13 12.77
CA TYR A 279 1.27 15.25 11.60
C TYR A 279 2.65 14.97 11.00
N ILE A 280 2.92 13.70 10.76
CA ILE A 280 4.18 13.16 10.24
C ILE A 280 3.97 12.75 8.79
N GLN A 281 4.46 13.57 7.87
CA GLN A 281 4.41 13.26 6.45
C GLN A 281 5.57 12.32 6.06
N PHE A 282 5.27 11.10 5.60
CA PHE A 282 6.26 10.09 5.23
C PHE A 282 6.79 10.24 3.79
N ARG A 283 6.93 11.48 3.30
CA ARG A 283 7.45 11.75 1.94
C ARG A 283 8.88 12.30 1.86
N THR A 284 9.46 12.89 2.88
CA THR A 284 10.28 14.09 2.63
C THR A 284 11.54 13.96 1.73
N ALA A 285 11.44 14.55 0.53
CA ALA A 285 12.43 15.43 -0.08
C ALA A 285 12.00 16.85 0.29
N THR A 286 12.68 17.44 1.27
CA THR A 286 12.98 18.89 1.32
C THR A 286 13.77 19.26 2.56
N ASP A 287 13.80 18.42 3.59
CA ASP A 287 14.73 18.58 4.70
C ASP A 287 15.15 17.19 5.17
N GLY A 288 16.44 16.87 5.08
CA GLY A 288 17.06 15.67 5.68
C GLY A 288 17.00 15.66 7.22
N LYS A 289 15.84 16.00 7.78
CA LYS A 289 15.51 16.21 9.19
C LYS A 289 14.21 15.50 9.56
N SER A 290 13.85 14.39 8.90
CA SER A 290 12.94 13.46 9.56
C SER A 290 13.64 12.98 10.83
N LYS A 291 13.22 13.50 11.99
CA LYS A 291 13.72 13.06 13.30
C LYS A 291 13.39 11.60 13.58
N ASN A 292 12.51 11.01 12.77
CA ASN A 292 12.00 9.65 12.91
C ASN A 292 12.51 8.79 11.75
N ALA A 293 12.92 7.56 12.06
CA ALA A 293 13.32 6.57 11.05
C ALA A 293 12.25 6.42 9.95
N PRO A 294 12.62 6.10 8.70
CA PRO A 294 11.63 5.89 7.64
C PRO A 294 10.61 4.82 8.07
N LYS A 295 9.32 5.15 8.00
CA LYS A 295 8.22 4.21 8.25
C LYS A 295 8.16 3.21 7.12
N LEU A 296 8.92 2.13 7.24
CA LEU A 296 8.76 0.96 6.40
C LEU A 296 7.59 0.15 6.95
N ARG A 297 6.54 -0.06 6.14
CA ARG A 297 5.46 -0.97 6.53
C ARG A 297 6.04 -2.36 6.74
N LYS A 298 5.62 -3.06 7.78
CA LYS A 298 5.78 -4.49 8.02
C LYS A 298 4.48 -5.22 7.71
N LYS A 299 4.56 -6.55 7.60
CA LYS A 299 3.38 -7.39 7.53
C LYS A 299 2.58 -7.30 8.82
N THR A 300 1.27 -7.45 8.72
CA THR A 300 0.35 -7.47 9.86
C THR A 300 0.77 -8.55 10.86
N ALA A 301 1.16 -9.73 10.37
CA ALA A 301 1.65 -10.83 11.20
C ALA A 301 2.93 -10.49 11.98
N ASP A 302 3.85 -9.71 11.39
CA ASP A 302 5.10 -9.32 12.03
C ASP A 302 4.84 -8.33 13.17
N ILE A 303 3.96 -7.33 12.94
CA ILE A 303 3.53 -6.39 13.98
C ILE A 303 2.92 -7.16 15.17
N LYS A 304 2.03 -8.11 14.88
CA LYS A 304 1.40 -8.95 15.92
C LYS A 304 2.41 -9.79 16.69
N ALA A 305 3.41 -10.36 16.01
CA ALA A 305 4.47 -11.10 16.66
C ALA A 305 5.32 -10.21 17.58
N GLU A 306 5.63 -8.98 17.16
CA GLU A 306 6.39 -8.01 17.95
C GLU A 306 5.61 -7.54 19.19
N ILE A 307 4.32 -7.23 19.05
CA ILE A 307 3.43 -6.89 20.18
C ILE A 307 3.35 -8.05 21.16
N LYS A 308 3.15 -9.28 20.67
CA LYS A 308 3.13 -10.48 21.52
C LYS A 308 4.43 -10.66 22.29
N ALA A 309 5.57 -10.48 21.63
CA ALA A 309 6.88 -10.57 22.27
C ALA A 309 7.07 -9.50 23.36
N LEU A 310 6.56 -8.28 23.15
CA LEU A 310 6.54 -7.23 24.17
C LEU A 310 5.70 -7.65 25.39
N THR A 311 4.50 -8.18 25.17
CA THR A 311 3.62 -8.62 26.26
C THR A 311 4.23 -9.77 27.06
N GLU A 312 4.83 -10.76 26.39
CA GLU A 312 5.53 -11.87 27.03
C GLU A 312 6.73 -11.38 27.88
N LYS A 313 7.50 -10.43 27.34
CA LYS A 313 8.63 -9.82 28.05
C LYS A 313 8.18 -9.08 29.31
N LYS A 314 7.10 -8.30 29.22
CA LYS A 314 6.48 -7.61 30.37
C LYS A 314 6.01 -8.61 31.43
N ALA A 315 5.27 -9.65 31.03
CA ALA A 315 4.80 -10.69 31.95
C ALA A 315 5.95 -11.45 32.64
N ALA A 316 7.09 -11.64 31.95
CA ALA A 316 8.29 -12.23 32.54
C ALA A 316 8.99 -11.28 33.53
N ALA A 317 8.94 -9.97 33.31
CA ALA A 317 9.51 -8.98 34.21
C ALA A 317 8.71 -8.87 35.53
N LEU A 318 7.38 -8.95 35.47
CA LEU A 318 6.50 -8.90 36.65
C LEU A 318 6.60 -10.13 37.58
N LYS A 319 7.20 -11.23 37.11
CA LYS A 319 7.42 -12.46 37.90
C LYS A 319 8.74 -12.48 38.68
N LYS A 320 9.60 -11.47 38.50
CA LYS A 320 10.91 -11.34 39.16
C LYS A 320 10.83 -10.35 40.32
#